data_AF-A0A5N4E146-F1
#
_entry.id   AF-A0A5N4E146-F1
#
_cell.length_a   1.000
_cell.length_b   1.000
_cell.length_c   1.000
_cell.angle_alpha   90.00
_cell.angle_beta   90.00
_cell.angle_gamma   90.00
#
_symmetry.space_group_name_H-M   'P 1'
#
loop_
_entity.id
_entity.type
_entity.pdbx_description
1 polymer ?
#
loop_
_entity_poly.entity_id
_entity_poly.type
_entity_poly.pdbx_seq_one_letter_code
_entity_poly.pdbx_strand_id
1 'polypeptide(L)'
;MHLTPEETHRLSEPINSDFEHSFNKLDYLAFQLMLSVCILIGNIGITFIMPTVVVMDVSLSMTRPVSIEGSEEYQRKHLAAHGLTMLFEHMATNYKLEFTALVVFSSLWELMVPFTRDYNTLQEALSNMDDYDKTCLESALVGVCNIVQQEWGGAIPCQVVLVTDGCLGIGRGSLRHSLATHSQRSESNRFPLPFPFPSKLYIMCMANLEELQSTDSLDCLERLIDLNNGEGQIFTIDGPLCLKNVQSMFGPEPFVVDEEIDPIPKVINTDLEIVGFIDIADISSPPVLSRHLVLPIALNKEGDEVGTGITDDNEDENSANQIAGKIPNFCVLLHGSLKVEGMVAIVQLGPEWHGMLYSQADSKKKSNLMMSLFEPGPEPLPWLGKMAQLGPISGITQIRFYLS
;
A
#
# COMPACT_ATOMS: atom_id res chain seq x y z
N MET A 1 47.58 -9.59 -50.39
CA MET A 1 48.80 -10.40 -50.20
C MET A 1 49.66 -9.68 -49.18
N HIS A 2 50.03 -10.41 -48.13
CA HIS A 2 51.15 -10.20 -47.21
C HIS A 2 51.18 -9.03 -46.21
N LEU A 3 51.01 -9.47 -44.97
CA LEU A 3 51.33 -8.93 -43.64
C LEU A 3 52.86 -8.66 -43.45
N THR A 4 53.20 -7.53 -42.79
CA THR A 4 53.93 -7.38 -41.48
C THR A 4 55.46 -7.54 -41.52
N PRO A 5 56.26 -7.31 -40.44
CA PRO A 5 56.06 -6.70 -39.08
C PRO A 5 57.13 -5.58 -38.81
N GLU A 6 57.23 -4.82 -37.71
CA GLU A 6 57.66 -5.13 -36.33
C GLU A 6 57.52 -3.82 -35.49
N GLU A 7 56.75 -3.81 -34.38
CA GLU A 7 57.18 -3.81 -32.97
C GLU A 7 57.83 -2.48 -32.47
N THR A 8 57.29 -1.79 -31.46
CA THR A 8 57.40 -2.23 -30.06
C THR A 8 56.52 -1.44 -29.08
N HIS A 9 55.80 -2.21 -28.23
CA HIS A 9 55.48 -2.03 -26.80
C HIS A 9 55.03 -0.68 -26.21
N ARG A 10 53.82 -0.67 -25.62
CA ARG A 10 53.61 -0.76 -24.16
C ARG A 10 52.11 -0.81 -23.78
N LEU A 11 51.76 -1.85 -23.03
CA LEU A 11 50.75 -1.93 -21.96
C LEU A 11 49.33 -1.40 -22.25
N SER A 12 48.42 -2.34 -22.52
CA SER A 12 46.99 -2.21 -22.20
C SER A 12 46.44 -3.54 -21.71
N GLU A 13 46.55 -3.79 -20.41
CA GLU A 13 45.61 -4.65 -19.69
C GLU A 13 44.26 -3.91 -19.63
N PRO A 14 43.11 -4.55 -19.93
CA PRO A 14 41.83 -3.96 -19.57
C PRO A 14 41.67 -4.08 -18.05
N ILE A 15 41.64 -2.92 -17.41
CA ILE A 15 41.26 -2.74 -16.01
C ILE A 15 39.83 -3.23 -15.82
N ASN A 16 39.65 -4.13 -14.86
CA ASN A 16 38.38 -4.49 -14.27
C ASN A 16 37.51 -3.24 -14.03
N SER A 17 36.30 -3.26 -14.57
CA SER A 17 35.18 -2.54 -13.98
C SER A 17 33.99 -3.49 -13.93
N ASP A 18 34.09 -4.46 -13.01
CA ASP A 18 32.94 -4.94 -12.27
C ASP A 18 32.28 -3.73 -11.62
N PHE A 19 31.10 -3.33 -12.09
CA PHE A 19 30.08 -2.61 -11.31
C PHE A 19 28.78 -2.61 -12.15
N GLU A 20 28.28 -3.80 -12.49
CA GLU A 20 26.86 -3.98 -12.75
C GLU A 20 26.15 -3.95 -11.40
N HIS A 21 25.62 -2.79 -11.03
CA HIS A 21 24.67 -2.71 -9.92
C HIS A 21 23.36 -3.36 -10.36
N SER A 22 23.23 -4.64 -9.96
CA SER A 22 21.97 -5.36 -9.86
C SER A 22 21.01 -4.59 -8.96
N PHE A 23 20.19 -3.72 -9.54
CA PHE A 23 19.01 -3.18 -8.85
C PHE A 23 17.99 -4.31 -8.75
N ASN A 24 17.78 -4.77 -7.51
CA ASN A 24 16.96 -5.92 -7.20
C ASN A 24 15.49 -5.56 -7.39
N LYS A 25 14.77 -6.44 -8.09
CA LYS A 25 13.32 -6.38 -8.33
C LYS A 25 12.48 -6.35 -7.02
N LEU A 26 13.09 -6.50 -5.84
CA LEU A 26 12.50 -6.34 -4.50
C LEU A 26 11.74 -5.03 -4.35
N ASP A 27 12.19 -4.01 -5.08
CA ASP A 27 11.58 -2.71 -5.04
C ASP A 27 10.14 -2.73 -5.56
N TYR A 28 9.73 -3.59 -6.52
CA TYR A 28 8.46 -3.39 -7.25
C TYR A 28 7.18 -3.90 -6.57
N LEU A 29 7.18 -5.04 -5.87
CA LEU A 29 6.01 -5.46 -5.09
C LEU A 29 5.85 -4.58 -3.84
N ALA A 30 6.98 -4.19 -3.24
CA ALA A 30 7.05 -3.11 -2.27
C ALA A 30 6.65 -1.76 -2.90
N PHE A 31 6.92 -1.49 -4.19
CA PHE A 31 6.56 -0.29 -4.95
C PHE A 31 5.04 -0.21 -5.22
N GLN A 32 4.41 -1.37 -5.42
CA GLN A 32 2.99 -1.49 -5.73
C GLN A 32 2.12 -1.50 -4.45
N LEU A 33 2.64 -2.06 -3.35
CA LEU A 33 2.20 -1.80 -1.97
C LEU A 33 2.54 -0.36 -1.52
N MET A 34 3.62 0.23 -2.03
CA MET A 34 4.01 1.65 -1.85
C MET A 34 3.09 2.62 -2.56
N LEU A 35 2.04 2.22 -3.29
CA LEU A 35 0.97 3.19 -3.58
C LEU A 35 0.13 3.54 -2.32
N SER A 36 0.58 3.08 -1.15
CA SER A 36 0.32 3.59 0.21
C SER A 36 1.47 4.51 0.73
N VAL A 37 2.23 5.11 -0.19
CA VAL A 37 3.60 5.67 -0.10
C VAL A 37 4.06 6.16 1.29
N CYS A 38 4.78 5.31 2.05
CA CYS A 38 5.76 5.80 3.02
C CYS A 38 6.88 6.55 2.28
N ILE A 39 6.90 7.89 2.27
CA ILE A 39 8.05 8.64 1.74
C ILE A 39 9.07 8.83 2.83
N LEU A 40 10.22 8.19 2.68
CA LEU A 40 11.42 8.39 3.49
C LEU A 40 12.16 9.65 3.00
N ILE A 41 12.20 10.66 3.86
CA ILE A 41 12.76 12.01 3.63
C ILE A 41 13.74 12.30 4.75
N GLY A 42 15.01 11.90 4.62
CA GLY A 42 15.89 11.89 5.79
C GLY A 42 15.19 11.18 6.97
N ASN A 43 15.39 11.64 8.22
CA ASN A 43 14.78 11.00 9.40
C ASN A 43 13.24 11.15 9.53
N ILE A 44 12.50 11.37 8.42
CA ILE A 44 11.06 11.69 8.39
C ILE A 44 10.35 10.79 7.37
N GLY A 45 9.41 9.96 7.82
CA GLY A 45 8.51 9.16 6.99
C GLY A 45 7.11 9.77 6.87
N ILE A 46 6.51 9.78 5.68
CA ILE A 46 5.08 10.13 5.50
C ILE A 46 4.28 8.87 5.27
N THR A 47 3.37 8.47 6.15
CA THR A 47 2.52 7.29 5.91
C THR A 47 1.16 7.68 5.32
N PHE A 48 0.79 7.11 4.17
CA PHE A 48 -0.56 7.20 3.63
C PHE A 48 -1.37 6.06 4.28
N ILE A 49 -2.60 6.35 4.72
CA ILE A 49 -3.46 5.32 5.32
C ILE A 49 -4.36 4.79 4.21
N MET A 50 -4.07 3.59 3.72
CA MET A 50 -4.91 2.86 2.77
C MET A 50 -5.51 1.65 3.49
N PRO A 51 -6.74 1.72 4.02
CA PRO A 51 -7.33 0.60 4.74
C PRO A 51 -7.35 -0.67 3.89
N THR A 52 -7.13 -1.82 4.53
CA THR A 52 -7.15 -3.13 3.88
C THR A 52 -8.36 -3.94 4.34
N VAL A 53 -9.05 -4.56 3.39
CA VAL A 53 -10.09 -5.56 3.66
C VAL A 53 -9.60 -6.91 3.18
N VAL A 54 -9.36 -7.81 4.11
CA VAL A 54 -9.09 -9.22 3.79
C VAL A 54 -10.41 -9.95 3.63
N VAL A 55 -10.59 -10.64 2.52
CA VAL A 55 -11.77 -11.43 2.18
C VAL A 55 -11.34 -12.88 2.05
N MET A 56 -11.63 -13.67 3.07
CA MET A 56 -11.18 -15.07 3.20
C MET A 56 -12.30 -16.05 2.83
N ASP A 57 -12.01 -16.94 1.89
CA ASP A 57 -12.90 -18.03 1.50
C ASP A 57 -12.88 -19.14 2.56
N VAL A 58 -14.07 -19.47 3.09
CA VAL A 58 -14.29 -20.51 4.09
C VAL A 58 -15.25 -21.60 3.59
N SER A 59 -15.36 -21.77 2.28
CA SER A 59 -16.19 -22.79 1.65
C SER A 59 -15.58 -24.21 1.71
N LEU A 60 -16.39 -25.23 1.42
CA LEU A 60 -15.95 -26.63 1.48
C LEU A 60 -14.74 -26.92 0.56
N SER A 61 -14.56 -26.19 -0.54
CA SER A 61 -13.43 -26.40 -1.44
C SER A 61 -12.09 -26.06 -0.80
N MET A 62 -12.09 -25.16 0.20
CA MET A 62 -10.92 -24.78 0.99
C MET A 62 -10.49 -25.86 2.00
N THR A 63 -11.34 -26.88 2.25
CA THR A 63 -11.01 -28.03 3.10
C THR A 63 -10.29 -29.15 2.33
N ARG A 64 -10.11 -29.00 1.00
CA ARG A 64 -9.38 -29.96 0.18
C ARG A 64 -7.95 -30.14 0.69
N PRO A 65 -7.42 -31.38 0.72
CA PRO A 65 -6.06 -31.63 1.15
C PRO A 65 -5.07 -31.05 0.15
N VAL A 66 -3.92 -30.63 0.68
CA VAL A 66 -2.76 -30.21 -0.10
C VAL A 66 -1.85 -31.43 -0.22
N SER A 67 -1.57 -31.84 -1.45
CA SER A 67 -0.74 -33.01 -1.72
C SER A 67 0.73 -32.70 -1.45
N ILE A 68 1.17 -32.89 -0.21
CA ILE A 68 2.58 -32.74 0.19
C ILE A 68 3.17 -34.14 0.36
N GLU A 69 4.31 -34.40 -0.30
CA GLU A 69 5.16 -35.55 0.04
C GLU A 69 5.88 -35.28 1.37
N GLY A 70 5.17 -35.41 2.50
CA GLY A 70 5.70 -35.13 3.83
C GLY A 70 4.61 -35.01 4.91
N SER A 71 4.97 -35.30 6.16
CA SER A 71 4.13 -35.76 7.29
C SER A 71 2.96 -34.90 7.79
N GLU A 72 2.61 -33.77 7.17
CA GLU A 72 1.52 -32.90 7.63
C GLU A 72 0.44 -32.73 6.56
N GLU A 73 -0.78 -33.22 6.85
CA GLU A 73 -1.96 -33.07 6.01
C GLU A 73 -2.52 -31.64 6.13
N TYR A 74 -1.90 -30.68 5.44
CA TYR A 74 -2.47 -29.35 5.33
C TYR A 74 -3.71 -29.36 4.43
N GLN A 75 -4.71 -28.54 4.80
CA GLN A 75 -5.81 -28.16 3.92
C GLN A 75 -5.52 -26.78 3.35
N ARG A 76 -6.19 -26.41 2.25
CA ARG A 76 -5.99 -25.09 1.62
C ARG A 76 -6.27 -23.94 2.58
N LYS A 77 -7.30 -24.08 3.44
CA LYS A 77 -7.61 -23.12 4.50
C LYS A 77 -6.46 -22.92 5.50
N HIS A 78 -5.70 -23.97 5.82
CA HIS A 78 -4.56 -23.88 6.72
C HIS A 78 -3.42 -23.09 6.08
N LEU A 79 -3.13 -23.35 4.81
CA LEU A 79 -2.15 -22.54 4.06
C LEU A 79 -2.58 -21.08 3.96
N ALA A 80 -3.88 -20.82 3.80
CA ALA A 80 -4.42 -19.46 3.78
C ALA A 80 -4.30 -18.73 5.10
N ALA A 81 -4.63 -19.41 6.20
CA ALA A 81 -4.37 -18.87 7.53
C ALA A 81 -2.87 -18.57 7.71
N HIS A 82 -1.97 -19.46 7.30
CA HIS A 82 -0.53 -19.20 7.40
C HIS A 82 -0.06 -17.99 6.56
N GLY A 83 -0.51 -17.88 5.30
CA GLY A 83 -0.19 -16.74 4.45
C GLY A 83 -0.70 -15.41 5.01
N LEU A 84 -1.94 -15.40 5.50
CA LEU A 84 -2.53 -14.22 6.14
C LEU A 84 -1.87 -13.88 7.48
N THR A 85 -1.45 -14.88 8.27
CA THR A 85 -0.68 -14.63 9.49
C THR A 85 0.63 -13.92 9.16
N MET A 86 1.36 -14.35 8.13
CA MET A 86 2.59 -13.66 7.70
C MET A 86 2.31 -12.24 7.23
N LEU A 87 1.22 -12.03 6.47
CA LEU A 87 0.79 -10.68 6.10
C LEU A 87 0.52 -9.83 7.35
N PHE A 88 -0.26 -10.33 8.31
CA PHE A 88 -0.57 -9.59 9.53
C PHE A 88 0.65 -9.30 10.41
N GLU A 89 1.62 -10.21 10.51
CA GLU A 89 2.90 -9.97 11.20
C GLU A 89 3.70 -8.86 10.52
N HIS A 90 3.76 -8.89 9.18
CA HIS A 90 4.41 -7.87 8.39
C HIS A 90 3.73 -6.50 8.57
N MET A 91 2.39 -6.46 8.53
CA MET A 91 1.61 -5.24 8.74
C MET A 91 1.75 -4.71 10.17
N ALA A 92 1.77 -5.59 11.17
CA ALA A 92 1.98 -5.22 12.57
C ALA A 92 3.37 -4.62 12.82
N THR A 93 4.36 -4.96 12.00
CA THR A 93 5.73 -4.47 12.15
C THR A 93 5.96 -3.20 11.32
N ASN A 94 5.58 -3.23 10.05
CA ASN A 94 5.95 -2.23 9.05
C ASN A 94 4.83 -1.23 8.73
N TYR A 95 3.56 -1.63 8.92
CA TYR A 95 2.38 -0.83 8.57
C TYR A 95 1.41 -0.66 9.76
N LYS A 96 1.97 -0.35 10.95
CA LYS A 96 1.26 -0.23 12.25
C LYS A 96 0.04 0.70 12.25
N LEU A 97 -0.05 1.63 11.30
CA LEU A 97 -1.13 2.62 11.21
C LEU A 97 -2.26 2.19 10.28
N GLU A 98 -2.06 1.14 9.50
CA GLU A 98 -3.04 0.66 8.55
C GLU A 98 -4.20 -0.04 9.27
N PHE A 99 -5.42 0.34 8.91
CA PHE A 99 -6.61 -0.32 9.40
C PHE A 99 -6.90 -1.53 8.53
N THR A 100 -7.01 -2.69 9.16
CA THR A 100 -7.35 -3.94 8.47
C THR A 100 -8.66 -4.51 9.01
N ALA A 101 -9.54 -4.94 8.12
CA ALA A 101 -10.75 -5.69 8.44
C ALA A 101 -10.66 -7.12 7.88
N LEU A 102 -11.32 -8.08 8.54
CA LEU A 102 -11.42 -9.47 8.09
C LEU A 102 -12.87 -9.84 7.82
N VAL A 103 -13.17 -10.13 6.56
CA VAL A 103 -14.43 -10.67 6.07
C VAL A 103 -14.22 -12.12 5.72
N VAL A 104 -15.11 -13.00 6.14
CA VAL A 104 -15.17 -14.39 5.67
C VAL A 104 -16.37 -14.58 4.78
N PHE A 105 -16.26 -15.46 3.78
CA PHE A 105 -17.39 -15.76 2.92
C PHE A 105 -17.47 -17.22 2.49
N SER A 106 -18.71 -17.65 2.33
CA SER A 106 -19.13 -18.89 1.67
C SER A 106 -20.47 -18.56 0.99
N SER A 107 -21.60 -19.19 1.37
CA SER A 107 -22.91 -18.87 0.76
C SER A 107 -23.45 -17.52 1.22
N LEU A 108 -23.06 -17.14 2.44
CA LEU A 108 -23.21 -15.83 3.05
C LEU A 108 -21.82 -15.27 3.34
N TRP A 109 -21.75 -13.99 3.68
CA TRP A 109 -20.53 -13.36 4.17
C TRP A 109 -20.76 -12.81 5.57
N GLU A 110 -19.68 -12.72 6.34
CA GLU A 110 -19.69 -12.17 7.69
C GLU A 110 -18.45 -11.29 7.89
N LEU A 111 -18.64 -10.14 8.55
CA LEU A 111 -17.54 -9.33 9.04
C LEU A 111 -17.06 -9.90 10.37
N MET A 112 -16.03 -10.77 10.33
CA MET A 112 -15.49 -11.38 11.54
C MET A 112 -14.75 -10.36 12.42
N VAL A 113 -13.97 -9.48 11.80
CA VAL A 113 -13.22 -8.44 12.51
C VAL A 113 -13.44 -7.11 11.79
N PRO A 114 -14.03 -6.10 12.45
CA PRO A 114 -14.15 -4.75 11.89
C PRO A 114 -12.78 -4.10 11.76
N PHE A 115 -12.70 -2.96 11.05
CA PHE A 115 -11.43 -2.26 10.86
C PHE A 115 -10.71 -2.00 12.18
N THR A 116 -9.52 -2.58 12.30
CA THR A 116 -8.68 -2.50 13.50
C THR A 116 -7.22 -2.35 13.12
N ARG A 117 -6.41 -1.89 14.09
CA ARG A 117 -4.94 -1.92 14.03
C ARG A 117 -4.37 -3.01 14.94
N ASP A 118 -5.23 -3.72 15.66
CA ASP A 118 -4.84 -4.81 16.54
C ASP A 118 -4.75 -6.11 15.74
N TYR A 119 -3.57 -6.33 15.15
CA TYR A 119 -3.30 -7.52 14.33
C TYR A 119 -3.36 -8.82 15.13
N ASN A 120 -3.27 -8.79 16.46
CA ASN A 120 -3.46 -10.00 17.27
C ASN A 120 -4.90 -10.51 17.17
N THR A 121 -5.89 -9.59 17.20
CA THR A 121 -7.31 -9.98 17.07
C THR A 121 -7.62 -10.57 15.70
N LEU A 122 -6.96 -10.08 14.64
CA LEU A 122 -7.07 -10.62 13.29
C LEU A 122 -6.48 -12.04 13.21
N GLN A 123 -5.33 -12.29 13.84
CA GLN A 123 -4.69 -13.62 13.89
C GLN A 123 -5.49 -14.63 14.74
N GLU A 124 -6.04 -14.19 15.87
CA GLU A 124 -6.92 -15.03 16.70
C GLU A 124 -8.19 -15.44 15.94
N ALA A 125 -8.73 -14.55 15.12
CA ALA A 125 -9.89 -14.84 14.28
C ALA A 125 -9.58 -15.89 13.20
N LEU A 126 -8.38 -15.86 12.59
CA LEU A 126 -7.95 -16.88 11.62
C LEU A 126 -7.85 -18.28 12.23
N SER A 127 -7.52 -18.37 13.52
CA SER A 127 -7.35 -19.65 14.22
C SER A 127 -8.68 -20.35 14.52
N ASN A 128 -9.80 -19.63 14.50
CA ASN A 128 -11.12 -20.10 14.91
C ASN A 128 -12.15 -20.10 13.76
N MET A 129 -11.70 -20.31 12.51
CA MET A 129 -12.59 -20.30 11.35
C MET A 129 -13.37 -21.62 11.19
N ASP A 130 -14.68 -21.51 11.10
CA ASP A 130 -15.60 -22.61 10.77
C ASP A 130 -15.60 -22.91 9.26
N ASP A 131 -15.93 -24.16 8.91
CA ASP A 131 -16.09 -24.61 7.53
C ASP A 131 -17.56 -24.48 7.08
N TYR A 132 -17.78 -23.83 5.93
CA TYR A 132 -19.11 -23.58 5.38
C TYR A 132 -19.28 -24.17 3.98
N ASP A 133 -20.45 -23.99 3.37
CA ASP A 133 -20.93 -24.75 2.22
C ASP A 133 -20.34 -24.34 0.86
N LYS A 134 -20.90 -23.31 0.19
CA LYS A 134 -20.62 -22.99 -1.21
C LYS A 134 -20.17 -21.55 -1.38
N THR A 135 -19.25 -21.28 -2.28
CA THR A 135 -18.78 -19.91 -2.57
C THR A 135 -19.86 -19.01 -3.18
N CYS A 136 -20.00 -17.79 -2.66
CA CYS A 136 -20.85 -16.71 -3.20
C CYS A 136 -20.09 -15.38 -3.18
N LEU A 137 -19.06 -15.27 -4.03
CA LEU A 137 -18.14 -14.14 -4.04
C LEU A 137 -18.83 -12.79 -4.28
N GLU A 138 -19.83 -12.75 -5.17
CA GLU A 138 -20.56 -11.50 -5.45
C GLU A 138 -21.17 -10.90 -4.19
N SER A 139 -21.80 -11.73 -3.35
CA SER A 139 -22.40 -11.29 -2.08
C SER A 139 -21.34 -10.73 -1.13
N ALA A 140 -20.18 -11.39 -1.06
CA ALA A 140 -19.05 -10.94 -0.25
C ALA A 140 -18.52 -9.58 -0.72
N LEU A 141 -18.34 -9.39 -2.03
CA LEU A 141 -17.88 -8.10 -2.60
C LEU A 141 -18.89 -6.96 -2.37
N VAL A 142 -20.19 -7.26 -2.38
CA VAL A 142 -21.21 -6.28 -1.95
C VAL A 142 -21.04 -5.94 -0.46
N GLY A 143 -20.74 -6.93 0.38
CA GLY A 143 -20.37 -6.71 1.78
C GLY A 143 -19.17 -5.80 1.94
N VAL A 144 -18.09 -6.05 1.19
CA VAL A 144 -16.90 -5.20 1.14
C VAL A 144 -17.25 -3.75 0.79
N CYS A 145 -18.11 -3.54 -0.23
CA CYS A 145 -18.56 -2.20 -0.61
C CYS A 145 -19.21 -1.48 0.58
N ASN A 146 -20.12 -2.16 1.27
CA ASN A 146 -20.88 -1.58 2.37
C ASN A 146 -19.99 -1.23 3.57
N ILE A 147 -19.10 -2.13 3.99
CA ILE A 147 -18.24 -1.89 5.16
C ILE A 147 -17.25 -0.74 4.91
N VAL A 148 -16.67 -0.65 3.70
CA VAL A 148 -15.72 0.41 3.36
C VAL A 148 -16.44 1.76 3.28
N GLN A 149 -17.59 1.83 2.59
CA GLN A 149 -18.34 3.07 2.47
C GLN A 149 -18.91 3.55 3.80
N GLN A 150 -19.31 2.62 4.67
CA GLN A 150 -19.84 2.96 6.00
C GLN A 150 -18.77 3.55 6.92
N GLU A 151 -17.54 3.03 6.86
CA GLU A 151 -16.45 3.46 7.75
C GLU A 151 -15.61 4.62 7.18
N TRP A 152 -15.29 4.56 5.89
CA TRP A 152 -14.34 5.49 5.24
C TRP A 152 -14.97 6.36 4.15
N GLY A 153 -16.19 6.08 3.72
CA GLY A 153 -16.83 6.74 2.57
C GLY A 153 -16.28 6.27 1.22
N GLY A 154 -16.47 7.09 0.18
CA GLY A 154 -16.11 6.72 -1.21
C GLY A 154 -14.79 7.31 -1.72
N ALA A 155 -14.13 8.18 -0.95
CA ALA A 155 -12.94 8.92 -1.41
C ALA A 155 -11.62 8.33 -0.91
N ILE A 156 -11.66 7.45 0.09
CA ILE A 156 -10.47 6.85 0.69
C ILE A 156 -10.06 5.62 -0.12
N PRO A 157 -8.82 5.56 -0.63
CA PRO A 157 -8.32 4.37 -1.30
C PRO A 157 -8.30 3.17 -0.36
N CYS A 158 -8.73 2.00 -0.83
CA CYS A 158 -8.81 0.78 -0.03
C CYS A 158 -8.27 -0.43 -0.78
N GLN A 159 -7.47 -1.26 -0.12
CA GLN A 159 -6.95 -2.51 -0.69
C GLN A 159 -7.91 -3.65 -0.34
N VAL A 160 -8.23 -4.49 -1.31
CA VAL A 160 -9.04 -5.68 -1.09
C VAL A 160 -8.19 -6.91 -1.39
N VAL A 161 -7.90 -7.70 -0.37
CA VAL A 161 -7.11 -8.93 -0.47
C VAL A 161 -8.04 -10.13 -0.41
N LEU A 162 -8.38 -10.68 -1.57
CA LEU A 162 -9.21 -11.88 -1.70
C LEU A 162 -8.33 -13.14 -1.61
N VAL A 163 -8.61 -14.03 -0.67
CA VAL A 163 -7.92 -15.32 -0.52
C VAL A 163 -8.91 -16.44 -0.80
N THR A 164 -8.72 -17.17 -1.89
CA THR A 164 -9.62 -18.25 -2.35
C THR A 164 -8.85 -19.30 -3.13
N ASP A 165 -9.37 -20.51 -3.25
CA ASP A 165 -8.81 -21.57 -4.09
C ASP A 165 -9.26 -21.49 -5.57
N GLY A 166 -9.97 -20.42 -5.94
CA GLY A 166 -10.46 -20.21 -7.30
C GLY A 166 -11.69 -21.06 -7.65
N CYS A 167 -12.30 -21.74 -6.68
CA CYS A 167 -13.55 -22.46 -6.91
C CYS A 167 -14.69 -21.45 -7.15
N LEU A 168 -15.21 -21.41 -8.39
CA LEU A 168 -16.20 -20.40 -8.80
C LEU A 168 -17.60 -20.62 -8.22
N GLY A 169 -17.84 -21.73 -7.52
CA GLY A 169 -19.16 -22.18 -7.07
C GLY A 169 -20.03 -22.74 -8.20
N ILE A 170 -21.20 -23.28 -7.84
CA ILE A 170 -22.12 -23.95 -8.77
C ILE A 170 -23.51 -23.32 -8.70
N GLY A 171 -24.12 -23.07 -9.87
CA GLY A 171 -25.52 -22.62 -9.99
C GLY A 171 -25.73 -21.13 -9.74
N ARG A 172 -26.88 -20.76 -9.18
CA ARG A 172 -27.22 -19.35 -8.87
C ARG A 172 -26.36 -18.88 -7.69
N GLY A 173 -25.56 -17.83 -7.94
CA GLY A 173 -24.56 -17.29 -7.01
C GLY A 173 -23.12 -17.69 -7.32
N SER A 174 -22.89 -18.55 -8.33
CA SER A 174 -21.53 -18.81 -8.80
C SER A 174 -20.95 -17.60 -9.52
N LEU A 175 -19.64 -17.40 -9.41
CA LEU A 175 -18.95 -16.30 -10.08
C LEU A 175 -19.17 -16.36 -11.60
N ARG A 176 -19.11 -17.55 -12.19
CA ARG A 176 -19.38 -17.75 -13.63
C ARG A 176 -20.77 -17.27 -14.04
N HIS A 177 -21.80 -17.57 -13.23
CA HIS A 177 -23.17 -17.10 -13.50
C HIS A 177 -23.29 -15.58 -13.33
N SER A 178 -22.64 -15.03 -12.31
CA SER A 178 -22.65 -13.60 -12.04
C SER A 178 -22.00 -12.79 -13.15
N LEU A 179 -20.83 -13.24 -13.65
CA LEU A 179 -20.13 -12.63 -14.78
C LEU A 179 -20.93 -12.77 -16.09
N ALA A 180 -21.58 -13.91 -16.34
CA ALA A 180 -22.39 -14.12 -17.53
C ALA A 180 -23.65 -13.23 -17.58
N THR A 181 -24.23 -12.92 -16.41
CA THR A 181 -25.43 -12.08 -16.29
C THR A 181 -25.12 -10.60 -16.13
N HIS A 182 -23.84 -10.20 -16.12
CA HIS A 182 -23.39 -8.83 -15.86
C HIS A 182 -24.10 -7.78 -16.73
N SER A 183 -24.20 -8.01 -18.04
CA SER A 183 -24.77 -7.06 -19.00
C SER A 183 -26.29 -6.91 -18.95
N GLN A 184 -26.99 -7.80 -18.26
CA GLN A 184 -28.46 -7.88 -18.24
C GLN A 184 -29.07 -7.30 -16.95
N ARG A 185 -28.24 -6.77 -16.05
CA ARG A 185 -28.65 -6.34 -14.70
C ARG A 185 -29.11 -4.89 -14.68
N SER A 186 -30.15 -4.63 -13.89
CA SER A 186 -30.65 -3.29 -13.55
C SER A 186 -29.81 -2.65 -12.45
N GLU A 187 -29.94 -1.33 -12.23
CA GLU A 187 -29.23 -0.59 -11.17
C GLU A 187 -29.39 -1.21 -9.77
N SER A 188 -30.54 -1.85 -9.49
CA SER A 188 -30.81 -2.49 -8.20
C SER A 188 -29.98 -3.74 -7.91
N ASN A 189 -29.46 -4.43 -8.94
CA ASN A 189 -28.71 -5.69 -8.82
C ASN A 189 -27.36 -5.62 -9.58
N ARG A 190 -26.75 -4.44 -9.60
CA ARG A 190 -25.47 -4.21 -10.27
C ARG A 190 -24.39 -5.05 -9.61
N PHE A 191 -23.49 -5.58 -10.44
CA PHE A 191 -22.31 -6.27 -9.94
C PHE A 191 -21.42 -5.28 -9.16
N PRO A 192 -20.79 -5.69 -8.05
CA PRO A 192 -20.08 -4.77 -7.15
C PRO A 192 -18.78 -4.18 -7.72
N LEU A 193 -18.31 -4.65 -8.88
CA LEU A 193 -17.15 -4.10 -9.57
C LEU A 193 -17.56 -3.21 -10.77
N PRO A 194 -16.84 -2.10 -11.02
CA PRO A 194 -15.72 -1.58 -10.22
C PRO A 194 -16.19 -1.09 -8.85
N PHE A 195 -15.31 -1.18 -7.86
CA PHE A 195 -15.64 -0.70 -6.52
C PHE A 195 -16.01 0.81 -6.55
N PRO A 196 -16.93 1.26 -5.68
CA PRO A 196 -17.36 2.65 -5.63
C PRO A 196 -16.37 3.58 -4.89
N PHE A 197 -15.16 3.11 -4.62
CA PHE A 197 -14.03 3.82 -4.01
C PHE A 197 -12.74 3.43 -4.75
N PRO A 198 -11.68 4.27 -4.72
CA PRO A 198 -10.40 3.91 -5.30
C PRO A 198 -9.91 2.61 -4.65
N SER A 199 -9.57 1.61 -5.46
CA SER A 199 -9.29 0.28 -4.92
C SER A 199 -8.24 -0.47 -5.70
N LYS A 200 -7.53 -1.35 -5.02
CA LYS A 200 -6.70 -2.39 -5.63
C LYS A 200 -7.22 -3.75 -5.19
N LEU A 201 -7.53 -4.61 -6.15
CA LEU A 201 -8.00 -5.97 -5.89
C LEU A 201 -6.86 -6.98 -6.04
N TYR A 202 -6.36 -7.50 -4.94
CA TYR A 202 -5.35 -8.56 -4.94
C TYR A 202 -6.02 -9.91 -4.71
N ILE A 203 -5.76 -10.88 -5.59
CA ILE A 203 -6.36 -12.21 -5.51
C ILE A 203 -5.26 -13.24 -5.24
N MET A 204 -5.24 -13.77 -4.02
CA MET A 204 -4.29 -14.79 -3.57
C MET A 204 -4.89 -16.18 -3.79
N CYS A 205 -4.35 -16.92 -4.77
CA CYS A 205 -4.91 -18.20 -5.17
C CYS A 205 -4.33 -19.38 -4.39
N MET A 206 -5.19 -20.12 -3.68
CA MET A 206 -4.84 -21.35 -2.95
C MET A 206 -4.98 -22.59 -3.83
N ALA A 207 -4.50 -22.46 -5.06
CA ALA A 207 -4.42 -23.47 -6.08
C ALA A 207 -3.20 -23.19 -6.96
N ASN A 208 -2.62 -24.23 -7.55
CA ASN A 208 -1.55 -24.05 -8.52
C ASN A 208 -2.11 -23.58 -9.88
N LEU A 209 -1.23 -23.04 -10.71
CA LEU A 209 -1.61 -22.50 -12.01
C LEU A 209 -2.30 -23.55 -12.91
N GLU A 210 -1.79 -24.79 -12.91
CA GLU A 210 -2.35 -25.89 -13.70
C GLU A 210 -3.81 -26.21 -13.31
N GLU A 211 -4.12 -26.23 -12.01
CA GLU A 211 -5.48 -26.46 -11.52
C GLU A 211 -6.42 -25.35 -11.95
N LEU A 212 -6.00 -24.08 -11.81
CA LEU A 212 -6.81 -22.91 -12.18
C LEU A 212 -7.10 -22.86 -13.68
N GLN A 213 -6.13 -23.21 -14.51
CA GLN A 213 -6.27 -23.27 -15.97
C GLN A 213 -7.18 -24.43 -16.39
N SER A 214 -7.05 -25.60 -15.74
CA SER A 214 -7.86 -26.78 -16.06
C SER A 214 -9.36 -26.59 -15.83
N THR A 215 -9.72 -25.69 -14.91
CA THR A 215 -11.09 -25.42 -14.49
C THR A 215 -11.66 -24.13 -15.07
N ASP A 216 -10.88 -23.42 -15.89
CA ASP A 216 -11.30 -22.14 -16.51
C ASP A 216 -11.72 -21.12 -15.42
N SER A 217 -11.04 -21.25 -14.26
CA SER A 217 -11.18 -20.41 -13.07
C SER A 217 -10.31 -19.17 -13.17
N LEU A 218 -9.11 -19.30 -13.74
CA LEU A 218 -8.18 -18.19 -13.91
C LEU A 218 -8.81 -17.06 -14.73
N ASP A 219 -9.39 -17.36 -15.90
CA ASP A 219 -10.09 -16.41 -16.77
C ASP A 219 -11.22 -15.66 -16.05
N CYS A 220 -11.91 -16.34 -15.12
CA CYS A 220 -12.96 -15.70 -14.33
C CYS A 220 -12.41 -14.74 -13.27
N LEU A 221 -11.24 -15.06 -12.69
CA LEU A 221 -10.55 -14.18 -11.74
C LEU A 221 -9.90 -13.00 -12.45
N GLU A 222 -9.28 -13.19 -13.62
CA GLU A 222 -8.74 -12.12 -14.46
C GLU A 222 -9.82 -11.11 -14.83
N ARG A 223 -11.00 -11.61 -15.21
CA ARG A 223 -12.15 -10.78 -15.50
C ARG A 223 -12.64 -9.95 -14.31
N LEU A 224 -12.40 -10.37 -13.06
CA LEU A 224 -12.69 -9.52 -11.89
C LEU A 224 -11.77 -8.30 -11.85
N ILE A 225 -10.49 -8.48 -12.15
CA ILE A 225 -9.51 -7.38 -12.21
C ILE A 225 -9.89 -6.42 -13.33
N ASP A 226 -10.25 -6.94 -14.51
CA ASP A 226 -10.72 -6.12 -15.64
C ASP A 226 -11.97 -5.30 -15.28
N LEU A 227 -12.93 -5.91 -14.58
CA LEU A 227 -14.12 -5.21 -14.10
C LEU A 227 -13.79 -4.16 -13.02
N ASN A 228 -12.64 -4.26 -12.36
CA ASN A 228 -12.11 -3.24 -11.46
C ASN A 228 -11.19 -2.23 -12.18
N ASN A 229 -11.36 -2.05 -13.50
CA ASN A 229 -10.57 -1.17 -14.35
C ASN A 229 -9.08 -1.56 -14.47
N GLY A 230 -8.74 -2.83 -14.25
CA GLY A 230 -7.34 -3.28 -14.27
C GLY A 230 -6.58 -2.99 -12.96
N GLU A 231 -7.22 -2.37 -11.97
CA GLU A 231 -6.57 -2.03 -10.69
C GLU A 231 -6.54 -3.25 -9.76
N GLY A 232 -5.49 -4.05 -9.89
CA GLY A 232 -5.29 -5.25 -9.09
C GLY A 232 -4.25 -6.21 -9.66
N GLN A 233 -4.06 -7.34 -8.98
CA GLN A 233 -3.15 -8.40 -9.42
C GLN A 233 -3.61 -9.76 -8.90
N ILE A 234 -3.41 -10.80 -9.70
CA ILE A 234 -3.62 -12.18 -9.31
C ILE A 234 -2.27 -12.81 -8.96
N PHE A 235 -2.23 -13.47 -7.81
CA PHE A 235 -1.08 -14.22 -7.34
C PHE A 235 -1.41 -15.71 -7.42
N THR A 236 -0.63 -16.42 -8.23
CA THR A 236 -0.74 -17.86 -8.44
C THR A 236 0.59 -18.54 -8.12
N ILE A 237 0.54 -19.82 -7.79
CA ILE A 237 1.74 -20.62 -7.53
C ILE A 237 2.09 -21.43 -8.79
N ASP A 238 3.26 -21.12 -9.36
CA ASP A 238 3.88 -21.91 -10.43
C ASP A 238 4.69 -23.05 -9.80
N GLY A 239 4.00 -24.15 -9.48
CA GLY A 239 4.60 -25.32 -8.83
C GLY A 239 3.67 -26.02 -7.83
N PRO A 240 4.23 -26.86 -6.94
CA PRO A 240 3.43 -27.55 -5.93
C PRO A 240 2.83 -26.55 -4.94
N LEU A 241 1.56 -26.74 -4.59
CA LEU A 241 0.94 -25.99 -3.51
C LEU A 241 1.55 -26.48 -2.18
N CYS A 242 2.32 -25.62 -1.52
CA CYS A 242 2.97 -25.94 -0.24
C CYS A 242 3.19 -24.67 0.57
N LEU A 243 3.51 -24.82 1.86
CA LEU A 243 3.73 -23.69 2.77
C LEU A 243 4.79 -22.74 2.20
N LYS A 244 5.95 -23.24 1.77
CA LYS A 244 7.03 -22.41 1.21
C LYS A 244 6.57 -21.50 0.06
N ASN A 245 5.81 -22.05 -0.88
CA ASN A 245 5.35 -21.28 -2.05
C ASN A 245 4.26 -20.27 -1.67
N VAL A 246 3.41 -20.60 -0.71
CA VAL A 246 2.45 -19.65 -0.14
C VAL A 246 3.15 -18.53 0.60
N GLN A 247 4.22 -18.83 1.35
CA GLN A 247 5.03 -17.82 2.03
C GLN A 247 5.74 -16.88 1.04
N SER A 248 6.20 -17.37 -0.11
CA SER A 248 6.73 -16.51 -1.18
C SER A 248 5.62 -15.68 -1.83
N MET A 249 4.43 -16.25 -2.03
CA MET A 249 3.27 -15.54 -2.58
C MET A 249 2.78 -14.37 -1.70
N PHE A 250 2.75 -14.56 -0.38
CA PHE A 250 2.45 -13.51 0.60
C PHE A 250 3.69 -12.72 1.05
N GLY A 251 4.86 -13.17 0.61
CA GLY A 251 6.15 -12.61 0.99
C GLY A 251 6.59 -11.50 0.05
N PRO A 252 7.59 -10.71 0.47
CA PRO A 252 8.16 -9.65 -0.35
C PRO A 252 9.09 -10.28 -1.40
N GLU A 253 8.55 -10.81 -2.50
CA GLU A 253 9.35 -11.28 -3.64
C GLU A 253 8.87 -10.70 -4.98
N PRO A 254 9.75 -10.66 -5.99
CA PRO A 254 9.79 -9.50 -6.85
C PRO A 254 9.41 -9.78 -8.32
N PHE A 255 8.55 -8.95 -8.91
CA PHE A 255 8.12 -9.10 -10.30
C PHE A 255 8.58 -7.96 -11.23
N VAL A 256 8.80 -8.32 -12.51
CA VAL A 256 9.30 -7.49 -13.61
C VAL A 256 8.12 -6.93 -14.39
N VAL A 257 8.09 -5.63 -14.63
CA VAL A 257 7.12 -5.05 -15.57
C VAL A 257 7.84 -4.67 -16.86
N ASP A 258 7.35 -5.23 -17.98
CA ASP A 258 7.64 -4.76 -19.33
C ASP A 258 7.13 -3.32 -19.48
N GLU A 259 8.02 -2.42 -19.88
CA GLU A 259 7.71 -1.03 -20.18
C GLU A 259 6.85 -0.94 -21.44
N GLU A 260 5.59 -0.48 -21.35
CA GLU A 260 4.94 0.18 -22.49
C GLU A 260 3.79 1.15 -22.06
N ILE A 261 4.12 2.45 -22.14
CA ILE A 261 3.32 3.62 -22.61
C ILE A 261 2.32 4.33 -21.65
N ASP A 262 2.78 5.49 -21.14
CA ASP A 262 2.12 6.78 -20.73
C ASP A 262 0.99 6.84 -19.67
N PRO A 263 0.83 7.95 -18.89
CA PRO A 263 1.73 9.09 -18.63
C PRO A 263 2.49 8.91 -17.29
N ILE A 264 3.64 9.58 -17.12
CA ILE A 264 4.42 9.51 -15.88
C ILE A 264 3.54 9.93 -14.68
N PRO A 265 3.23 9.04 -13.72
CA PRO A 265 2.50 9.41 -12.52
C PRO A 265 3.29 10.49 -11.79
N LYS A 266 2.64 11.60 -11.42
CA LYS A 266 3.31 12.62 -10.60
C LYS A 266 3.49 12.06 -9.19
N VAL A 267 4.70 11.59 -8.91
CA VAL A 267 5.13 11.20 -7.56
C VAL A 267 5.62 12.45 -6.83
N ILE A 268 5.27 12.59 -5.55
CA ILE A 268 5.79 13.70 -4.74
C ILE A 268 7.29 13.48 -4.48
N ASN A 269 8.04 14.57 -4.37
CA ASN A 269 9.48 14.56 -4.23
C ASN A 269 9.91 13.83 -2.95
N THR A 270 11.01 13.07 -3.02
CA THR A 270 11.61 12.40 -1.87
C THR A 270 12.20 13.40 -0.88
N ASP A 271 12.60 14.59 -1.35
CA ASP A 271 13.02 15.69 -0.48
C ASP A 271 11.87 16.69 -0.33
N LEU A 272 11.27 16.72 0.85
CA LEU A 272 10.22 17.68 1.19
C LEU A 272 10.81 18.98 1.75
N GLU A 273 11.02 19.92 0.86
CA GLU A 273 11.50 21.25 1.21
C GLU A 273 10.36 22.10 1.76
N ILE A 274 10.53 22.57 3.00
CA ILE A 274 9.66 23.59 3.58
C ILE A 274 10.07 24.94 3.00
N VAL A 275 9.18 25.55 2.22
CA VAL A 275 9.44 26.80 1.48
C VAL A 275 8.91 28.04 2.19
N GLY A 276 8.08 27.87 3.23
CA GLY A 276 7.56 28.99 4.01
C GLY A 276 6.59 28.57 5.10
N PHE A 277 6.13 29.56 5.87
CA PHE A 277 5.12 29.41 6.91
C PHE A 277 4.00 30.43 6.69
N ILE A 278 2.77 30.02 6.91
CA ILE A 278 1.57 30.85 6.75
C ILE A 278 0.68 30.64 7.98
N ASP A 279 0.03 31.71 8.45
CA ASP A 279 -0.94 31.62 9.53
C ASP A 279 -2.13 30.72 9.15
N ILE A 280 -2.63 29.94 10.10
CA ILE A 280 -3.77 29.04 9.86
C ILE A 280 -5.05 29.81 9.44
N ALA A 281 -5.15 31.08 9.85
CA ALA A 281 -6.24 31.96 9.44
C ALA A 281 -6.17 32.33 7.95
N ASP A 282 -4.96 32.51 7.40
CA ASP A 282 -4.73 32.92 6.01
C ASP A 282 -4.80 31.73 5.04
N ILE A 283 -4.36 30.55 5.47
CA ILE A 283 -4.54 29.32 4.69
C ILE A 283 -6.02 28.87 4.68
N SER A 284 -6.77 29.20 5.75
CA SER A 284 -8.18 28.85 5.94
C SER A 284 -8.43 27.33 5.93
N SER A 285 -9.37 26.85 5.11
CA SER A 285 -9.68 25.42 4.92
C SER A 285 -9.56 25.06 3.44
N PRO A 286 -8.32 24.92 2.93
CA PRO A 286 -8.09 24.71 1.50
C PRO A 286 -8.64 23.36 1.02
N PRO A 287 -9.11 23.27 -0.25
CA PRO A 287 -9.35 21.98 -0.87
C PRO A 287 -8.02 21.24 -1.04
N VAL A 288 -8.00 19.97 -0.63
CA VAL A 288 -6.79 19.14 -0.63
C VAL A 288 -7.12 17.80 -1.27
N LEU A 289 -6.17 17.22 -2.01
CA LEU A 289 -6.34 15.92 -2.65
C LEU A 289 -6.37 14.78 -1.62
N SER A 290 -5.48 14.86 -0.63
CA SER A 290 -5.33 13.83 0.40
C SER A 290 -4.59 14.38 1.62
N ARG A 291 -4.71 13.65 2.74
CA ARG A 291 -4.09 13.98 4.03
C ARG A 291 -3.30 12.79 4.54
N HIS A 292 -2.09 13.02 5.01
CA HIS A 292 -1.11 12.01 5.39
C HIS A 292 -0.53 12.28 6.76
N LEU A 293 -0.19 11.22 7.49
CA LEU A 293 0.50 11.37 8.77
C LEU A 293 2.01 11.48 8.52
N VAL A 294 2.69 12.38 9.21
CA VAL A 294 4.15 12.52 9.10
C VAL A 294 4.80 12.12 10.41
N LEU A 295 5.58 11.04 10.37
CA LEU A 295 6.21 10.44 11.53
C LEU A 295 7.73 10.36 11.36
N PRO A 296 8.52 10.64 12.40
CA PRO A 296 9.94 10.38 12.33
C PRO A 296 10.24 8.89 12.30
N ILE A 297 11.18 8.49 11.44
CA ILE A 297 11.71 7.12 11.36
C ILE A 297 13.18 7.17 11.81
N ALA A 298 13.57 6.23 12.67
CA ALA A 298 14.95 6.08 13.10
C ALA A 298 15.74 5.29 12.05
N LEU A 299 16.66 5.94 11.35
CA LEU A 299 17.54 5.30 10.37
C LEU A 299 18.91 5.00 11.02
N ASN A 300 19.41 3.79 10.85
CA ASN A 300 20.80 3.46 11.16
C ASN A 300 21.70 3.74 9.95
N LYS A 301 23.02 3.87 10.18
CA LYS A 301 24.00 4.44 9.22
C LYS A 301 24.32 3.58 7.98
N GLU A 302 23.68 2.44 7.83
CA GLU A 302 23.67 1.69 6.58
C GLU A 302 22.19 1.69 6.17
N GLY A 303 21.89 2.12 4.95
CA GLY A 303 20.53 2.41 4.48
C GLY A 303 19.57 1.22 4.39
N ASP A 304 19.79 0.18 5.20
CA ASP A 304 18.80 -0.82 5.53
C ASP A 304 17.84 -0.22 6.56
N GLU A 305 16.55 -0.24 6.23
CA GLU A 305 15.51 -0.33 7.24
C GLU A 305 15.92 -1.37 8.27
N VAL A 306 15.61 -1.16 9.56
CA VAL A 306 15.88 -2.17 10.59
C VAL A 306 15.11 -3.45 10.24
N GLY A 307 15.77 -4.30 9.46
CA GLY A 307 15.31 -5.57 8.94
C GLY A 307 16.19 -6.66 9.50
N THR A 308 15.61 -7.41 10.43
CA THR A 308 15.69 -8.87 10.45
C THR A 308 17.08 -9.48 10.30
N GLY A 309 17.89 -9.35 11.35
CA GLY A 309 18.89 -10.35 11.70
C GLY A 309 18.34 -11.24 12.81
N ILE A 310 18.07 -12.51 12.52
CA ILE A 310 17.71 -13.50 13.54
C ILE A 310 18.87 -13.61 14.54
N THR A 311 18.74 -12.94 15.68
CA THR A 311 19.32 -13.39 16.95
C THR A 311 18.32 -13.11 18.04
N ASP A 312 17.83 -14.22 18.58
CA ASP A 312 17.08 -14.39 19.82
C ASP A 312 17.58 -13.42 20.91
N ASP A 313 16.87 -12.32 21.16
CA ASP A 313 16.92 -11.54 22.40
C ASP A 313 15.76 -10.52 22.43
N ASN A 314 14.71 -10.84 23.20
CA ASN A 314 13.50 -10.02 23.44
C ASN A 314 13.76 -8.71 24.24
N GLU A 315 15.01 -8.25 24.36
CA GLU A 315 15.39 -7.08 25.16
C GLU A 315 15.71 -5.81 24.34
N ASP A 316 15.89 -5.91 23.01
CA ASP A 316 16.48 -4.82 22.21
C ASP A 316 15.51 -3.86 21.48
N GLU A 317 14.28 -4.26 21.11
CA GLU A 317 13.36 -3.30 20.45
C GLU A 317 12.91 -2.16 21.37
N ASN A 318 12.76 -2.47 22.67
CA ASN A 318 12.40 -1.48 23.67
C ASN A 318 13.58 -0.54 23.98
N SER A 319 14.82 -1.02 23.81
CA SER A 319 16.03 -0.22 23.99
C SER A 319 16.23 0.72 22.79
N ALA A 320 16.02 0.26 21.55
CA ALA A 320 16.14 1.07 20.33
C ALA A 320 15.14 2.23 20.28
N ASN A 321 13.85 1.99 20.57
CA ASN A 321 12.84 3.04 20.63
C ASN A 321 13.09 4.05 21.77
N GLN A 322 13.65 3.60 22.90
CA GLN A 322 14.06 4.48 24.00
C GLN A 322 15.29 5.33 23.67
N ILE A 323 16.21 4.82 22.85
CA ILE A 323 17.37 5.56 22.37
C ILE A 323 16.92 6.59 21.33
N ALA A 324 16.11 6.19 20.34
CA ALA A 324 15.54 7.09 19.33
C ALA A 324 14.66 8.19 19.96
N GLY A 325 13.86 7.85 20.97
CA GLY A 325 13.02 8.82 21.69
C GLY A 325 13.80 9.87 22.51
N LYS A 326 15.11 9.65 22.74
CA LYS A 326 16.00 10.63 23.39
C LYS A 326 16.74 11.51 22.38
N ILE A 327 16.75 11.14 21.09
CA ILE A 327 17.39 11.92 20.04
C ILE A 327 16.44 13.06 19.63
N PRO A 328 16.91 14.32 19.63
CA PRO A 328 16.11 15.44 19.15
C PRO A 328 15.66 15.20 17.70
N ASN A 329 14.35 15.24 17.47
CA ASN A 329 13.77 15.01 16.15
C ASN A 329 13.05 16.26 15.63
N PHE A 330 13.34 16.63 14.38
CA PHE A 330 12.78 17.82 13.76
C PHE A 330 11.25 17.76 13.61
N CYS A 331 10.65 16.59 13.34
CA CYS A 331 9.19 16.44 13.29
C CYS A 331 8.52 16.84 14.61
N VAL A 332 9.13 16.46 15.73
CA VAL A 332 8.60 16.77 17.07
C VAL A 332 8.66 18.28 17.32
N LEU A 333 9.78 18.92 16.99
CA LEU A 333 9.95 20.37 17.08
C LEU A 333 8.95 21.10 16.17
N LEU A 334 8.91 20.74 14.89
CA LEU A 334 8.05 21.36 13.89
C LEU A 334 6.57 21.25 14.26
N HIS A 335 6.10 20.06 14.63
CA HIS A 335 4.73 19.87 15.12
C HIS A 335 4.41 20.76 16.32
N GLY A 336 5.30 20.80 17.31
CA GLY A 336 5.13 21.62 18.50
C GLY A 336 5.02 23.12 18.16
N SER A 337 5.93 23.62 17.32
CA SER A 337 5.96 25.00 16.87
C SER A 337 4.71 25.38 16.05
N LEU A 338 4.33 24.58 15.06
CA LEU A 338 3.14 24.85 14.23
C LEU A 338 1.86 24.90 15.08
N LYS A 339 1.74 24.02 16.06
CA LYS A 339 0.61 24.00 16.98
C LYS A 339 0.54 25.22 17.89
N VAL A 340 1.68 25.62 18.47
CA VAL A 340 1.75 26.75 19.41
C VAL A 340 1.52 28.08 18.70
N GLU A 341 2.17 28.26 17.55
CA GLU A 341 2.08 29.49 16.78
C GLU A 341 0.79 29.60 15.94
N GLY A 342 0.03 28.50 15.78
CA GLY A 342 -1.17 28.51 14.94
C GLY A 342 -0.84 28.71 13.46
N MET A 343 0.26 28.11 13.00
CA MET A 343 0.75 28.22 11.63
C MET A 343 0.73 26.88 10.90
N VAL A 344 0.85 26.94 9.58
CA VAL A 344 1.14 25.82 8.69
C VAL A 344 2.47 26.04 7.97
N ALA A 345 3.18 24.97 7.65
CA ALA A 345 4.39 25.03 6.83
C ALA A 345 4.07 24.61 5.40
N ILE A 346 4.37 25.46 4.41
CA ILE A 346 4.20 25.14 2.99
C ILE A 346 5.36 24.29 2.53
N VAL A 347 5.05 23.20 1.83
CA VAL A 347 6.03 22.21 1.36
C VAL A 347 5.98 22.10 -0.14
N GLN A 348 7.15 22.06 -0.78
CA GLN A 348 7.26 21.76 -2.19
C GLN A 348 7.23 20.25 -2.42
N LEU A 349 6.21 19.79 -3.14
CA LEU A 349 6.00 18.38 -3.48
C LEU A 349 6.59 18.02 -4.85
N GLY A 350 6.88 19.00 -5.69
CA GLY A 350 7.42 18.79 -7.04
C GLY A 350 7.33 20.06 -7.88
N PRO A 351 7.62 19.99 -9.18
CA PRO A 351 7.48 21.12 -10.10
C PRO A 351 6.02 21.59 -10.15
N GLU A 352 5.79 22.86 -9.77
CA GLU A 352 4.45 23.46 -9.63
C GLU A 352 3.48 22.63 -8.79
N TRP A 353 3.98 21.98 -7.73
CA TRP A 353 3.13 21.22 -6.83
C TRP A 353 3.53 21.45 -5.37
N HIS A 354 2.55 21.84 -4.56
CA HIS A 354 2.75 22.24 -3.17
C HIS A 354 1.74 21.54 -2.25
N GLY A 355 2.09 21.45 -0.99
CA GLY A 355 1.24 20.99 0.09
C GLY A 355 1.46 21.82 1.35
N MET A 356 0.83 21.39 2.44
CA MET A 356 1.03 22.00 3.74
C MET A 356 1.23 20.94 4.84
N LEU A 357 2.17 21.19 5.74
CA LEU A 357 2.34 20.51 7.01
C LEU A 357 1.66 21.30 8.12
N TYR A 358 0.90 20.62 8.96
CA TYR A 358 0.15 21.26 10.04
C TYR A 358 -0.09 20.29 11.18
N SER A 359 -0.35 20.84 12.37
CA SER A 359 -0.74 20.04 13.53
C SER A 359 -2.24 19.80 13.49
N GLN A 360 -2.68 18.54 13.49
CA GLN A 360 -4.09 18.18 13.64
C GLN A 360 -4.31 17.41 14.93
N ALA A 361 -5.37 17.77 15.67
CA ALA A 361 -5.82 17.09 16.87
C ALA A 361 -7.19 16.46 16.60
N ASP A 362 -7.24 15.13 16.53
CA ASP A 362 -8.47 14.37 16.31
C ASP A 362 -9.30 14.22 17.60
N SER A 363 -8.65 14.37 18.77
CA SER A 363 -9.32 14.47 20.07
C SER A 363 -8.44 15.20 21.08
N LYS A 364 -9.02 15.57 22.24
CA LYS A 364 -8.35 16.30 23.33
C LYS A 364 -7.06 15.65 23.88
N LYS A 365 -6.65 14.46 23.41
CA LYS A 365 -5.56 13.65 23.99
C LYS A 365 -4.30 13.51 23.13
N LYS A 366 -4.35 13.65 21.80
CA LYS A 366 -3.16 13.46 20.94
C LYS A 366 -3.25 14.32 19.67
N SER A 367 -2.19 15.10 19.40
CA SER A 367 -2.01 15.81 18.13
C SER A 367 -0.78 15.26 17.43
N ASN A 368 -0.84 15.13 16.11
CA ASN A 368 0.26 14.65 15.27
C ASN A 368 0.54 15.65 14.15
N LEU A 369 1.73 15.55 13.57
CA LEU A 369 2.06 16.24 12.33
C LEU A 369 1.34 15.56 11.17
N MET A 370 0.61 16.35 10.38
CA MET A 370 -0.08 15.90 9.18
C MET A 370 0.35 16.72 7.99
N MET A 371 0.33 16.11 6.80
CA MET A 371 0.56 16.78 5.53
C MET A 371 -0.70 16.70 4.69
N SER A 372 -1.07 17.80 4.04
CA SER A 372 -2.10 17.82 3.00
C SER A 372 -1.48 18.16 1.65
N LEU A 373 -1.90 17.48 0.60
CA LEU A 373 -1.47 17.77 -0.77
C LEU A 373 -2.48 18.70 -1.45
N PHE A 374 -2.04 19.79 -2.06
CA PHE A 374 -2.92 20.61 -2.90
C PHE A 374 -3.03 20.02 -4.31
N GLU A 375 -3.94 20.56 -5.11
CA GLU A 375 -4.01 20.26 -6.53
C GLU A 375 -2.71 20.69 -7.24
N PRO A 376 -2.12 19.87 -8.12
CA PRO A 376 -0.96 20.27 -8.91
C PRO A 376 -1.27 21.50 -9.77
N GLY A 377 -0.43 22.52 -9.67
CA GLY A 377 -0.54 23.75 -10.44
C GLY A 377 0.14 24.95 -9.76
N PRO A 378 0.31 26.06 -10.50
CA PRO A 378 0.98 27.26 -9.98
C PRO A 378 0.14 28.03 -8.96
N GLU A 379 -1.18 27.88 -8.98
CA GLU A 379 -2.13 28.63 -8.16
C GLU A 379 -3.23 27.69 -7.61
N PRO A 380 -2.87 26.77 -6.70
CA PRO A 380 -3.83 25.82 -6.13
C PRO A 380 -4.85 26.50 -5.21
N LEU A 381 -4.49 27.66 -4.63
CA LEU A 381 -5.30 28.42 -3.68
C LEU A 381 -5.47 29.85 -4.21
N PRO A 382 -6.62 30.19 -4.83
CA PRO A 382 -6.80 31.48 -5.51
C PRO A 382 -6.58 32.71 -4.61
N TRP A 383 -6.82 32.59 -3.30
CA TRP A 383 -6.65 33.69 -2.35
C TRP A 383 -5.18 33.95 -1.93
N LEU A 384 -4.30 32.97 -2.10
CA LEU A 384 -2.85 33.15 -1.90
C LEU A 384 -2.13 33.53 -3.20
N GLY A 385 -2.80 33.41 -4.35
CA GLY A 385 -2.22 33.63 -5.65
C GLY A 385 -1.20 32.57 -6.03
N LYS A 386 -0.25 32.92 -6.90
CA LYS A 386 0.76 31.99 -7.39
C LYS A 386 1.76 31.65 -6.30
N MET A 387 1.94 30.36 -6.02
CA MET A 387 2.87 29.89 -4.98
C MET A 387 4.30 30.35 -5.21
N ALA A 388 4.74 30.39 -6.47
CA ALA A 388 6.07 30.88 -6.85
C ALA A 388 6.29 32.39 -6.61
N GLN A 389 5.23 33.16 -6.33
CA GLN A 389 5.29 34.59 -6.03
C GLN A 389 5.28 34.89 -4.53
N LEU A 390 5.06 33.87 -3.69
CA LEU A 390 5.19 34.02 -2.24
C LEU A 390 6.68 34.14 -1.88
N GLY A 391 7.05 35.30 -1.35
CA GLY A 391 8.42 35.64 -0.99
C GLY A 391 8.59 35.89 0.51
N PRO A 392 9.84 35.88 1.01
CA PRO A 392 10.11 36.17 2.41
C PRO A 392 9.76 37.62 2.74
N ILE A 393 9.27 37.85 3.97
CA ILE A 393 8.94 39.20 4.47
C ILE A 393 10.16 40.13 4.41
N SER A 394 11.38 39.60 4.56
CA SER A 394 12.63 40.38 4.44
C SER A 394 12.86 40.95 3.04
N GLY A 395 12.28 40.35 2.00
CA GLY A 395 12.32 40.84 0.63
C GLY A 395 11.40 42.05 0.38
N ILE A 396 10.49 42.35 1.32
CA ILE A 396 9.59 43.50 1.23
C ILE A 396 10.36 44.76 1.63
N THR A 397 11.07 45.35 0.68
CA THR A 397 11.69 46.66 0.83
C THR A 397 10.79 47.75 0.21
N GLN A 398 10.26 48.63 1.06
CA GLN A 398 9.68 49.93 0.74
C GLN A 398 8.82 50.03 -0.55
N ILE A 399 7.53 49.69 -0.45
CA ILE A 399 6.55 50.42 -1.27
C ILE A 399 6.49 51.84 -0.68
N ARG A 400 7.36 52.73 -1.16
CA ARG A 400 7.13 54.17 -1.07
C ARG A 400 5.84 54.42 -1.86
N PHE A 401 4.75 54.68 -1.15
CA PHE A 401 3.58 55.32 -1.72
C PHE A 401 4.02 56.66 -2.30
N TYR A 402 4.32 56.70 -3.60
CA TYR A 402 4.26 57.95 -4.36
C TYR A 402 2.78 58.23 -4.58
N LEU A 403 2.20 59.00 -3.65
CA LEU A 403 1.02 59.80 -3.96
C LEU A 403 1.42 60.84 -4.99
N SER A 404 0.87 60.74 -6.19
CA SER A 404 0.77 61.84 -7.14
C SER A 404 -0.68 61.99 -7.56
#